data_AF-A0A3B0XKD5-F1
#
_entry.id   AF-A0A3B0XKD5-F1
#
_cell.length_a   1.000
_cell.length_b   1.000
_cell.length_c   1.000
_cell.angle_alpha   90.00
_cell.angle_beta   90.00
_cell.angle_gamma   90.00
#
_symmetry.space_group_name_H-M   'P 1'
#
loop_
_entity.id
_entity.type
_entity.pdbx_description
1 polymer ?
#
loop_
_entity_poly.entity_id
_entity_poly.type
_entity_poly.pdbx_seq_one_letter_code
_entity_poly.pdbx_strand_id
1 'polypeptide(L)'
;MSIVKKIKIPEFCPECNKTSIAYILYGLPDFEVIGKDLETKAVLLGGCVFCEASPQWHCNSCSYEWGELLEIEDIRADKRKNEKRIENKKREAIARGVMDAYVNENGAVRCPYCNFSFKIKHGLSDNNAHKSCGTYLNIKQKQ
;
A
#
# COMPACT_ATOMS: atom_id res chain seq x y z
N MET A 1 10.49 13.27 12.19
CA MET A 1 11.47 12.33 11.59
C MET A 1 11.44 12.55 10.09
N SER A 2 12.51 13.10 9.50
CA SER A 2 12.52 13.52 8.08
C SER A 2 12.32 12.35 7.13
N ILE A 3 11.31 12.48 6.27
CA ILE A 3 10.94 11.55 5.19
C ILE A 3 12.07 11.37 4.15
N VAL A 4 13.03 12.30 4.12
CA VAL A 4 14.08 12.41 3.09
C VAL A 4 15.25 11.41 3.24
N LYS A 5 15.28 10.56 4.28
CA LYS A 5 16.54 9.91 4.70
C LYS A 5 17.10 8.79 3.82
N LYS A 6 16.46 8.38 2.71
CA LYS A 6 17.03 7.32 1.82
C LYS A 6 16.69 7.51 0.33
N ILE A 7 16.77 8.71 -0.19
CA ILE A 7 16.70 8.91 -1.64
C ILE A 7 18.08 8.59 -2.24
N LYS A 8 18.19 7.51 -3.04
CA LYS A 8 19.41 7.19 -3.79
C LYS A 8 19.41 7.96 -5.10
N ILE A 9 20.24 9.00 -5.17
CA ILE A 9 20.39 9.83 -6.37
C ILE A 9 21.18 9.04 -7.44
N PRO A 10 20.71 8.99 -8.70
CA PRO A 10 21.49 8.44 -9.80
C PRO A 10 22.83 9.17 -9.95
N GLU A 11 23.90 8.43 -10.25
CA GLU A 11 25.23 9.05 -10.44
C GLU A 11 25.35 9.77 -11.79
N PHE A 12 24.65 9.29 -12.83
CA PHE A 12 24.74 9.81 -14.19
C PHE A 12 23.36 9.87 -14.86
N CYS A 13 23.17 10.88 -15.72
CA CYS A 13 22.03 10.96 -16.61
C CYS A 13 22.13 9.88 -17.69
N PRO A 14 21.09 9.06 -17.93
CA PRO A 14 21.13 8.01 -18.95
C PRO A 14 21.12 8.52 -20.40
N GLU A 15 20.79 9.81 -20.62
CA GLU A 15 20.71 10.40 -21.96
C GLU A 15 22.02 11.13 -22.35
N CYS A 16 22.66 11.85 -21.43
CA CYS A 16 23.87 12.62 -21.72
C CYS A 16 25.11 12.28 -20.88
N ASN A 17 25.03 11.28 -19.99
CA ASN A 17 26.10 10.84 -19.07
C ASN A 17 26.70 11.90 -18.15
N LYS A 18 26.05 13.06 -17.97
CA LYS A 18 26.49 14.07 -17.00
C LYS A 18 25.95 13.78 -15.60
N THR A 19 26.62 14.32 -14.59
CA THR A 19 26.34 14.07 -13.16
C THR A 19 25.42 15.11 -12.52
N SER A 20 25.08 16.19 -13.24
CA SER A 20 24.20 17.24 -12.72
C SER A 20 22.73 16.82 -12.84
N ILE A 21 22.20 16.28 -11.75
CA ILE A 21 20.87 15.67 -11.67
C ILE A 21 20.12 16.28 -10.48
N ALA A 22 18.89 16.69 -10.70
CA ALA A 22 17.98 17.24 -9.70
C ALA A 22 16.88 16.22 -9.35
N TYR A 23 16.44 16.23 -8.10
CA TYR A 23 15.24 15.55 -7.64
C TYR A 23 14.02 16.40 -7.95
N ILE A 24 13.00 15.81 -8.60
CA ILE A 24 11.74 16.52 -8.86
C ILE A 24 10.82 16.40 -7.65
N LEU A 25 10.52 17.53 -7.02
CA LEU A 25 9.66 17.63 -5.85
C LEU A 25 8.26 18.09 -6.27
N TYR A 26 7.28 17.21 -6.10
CA TYR A 26 5.88 17.50 -6.38
C TYR A 26 5.11 17.93 -5.11
N GLY A 27 3.98 18.60 -5.31
CA GLY A 27 3.12 19.07 -4.21
C GLY A 27 3.49 20.46 -3.71
N LEU A 28 3.08 20.78 -2.47
CA LEU A 28 3.37 22.05 -1.82
C LEU A 28 4.48 21.85 -0.78
N PRO A 29 5.72 22.26 -1.07
CA PRO A 29 6.82 22.09 -0.15
C PRO A 29 6.85 23.18 0.92
N ASP A 30 7.59 22.89 1.99
CA ASP A 30 8.05 23.91 2.92
C ASP A 30 9.29 24.61 2.32
N PHE A 31 9.10 25.83 1.82
CA PHE A 31 10.13 26.60 1.12
C PHE A 31 11.29 27.01 2.04
N GLU A 32 11.07 27.13 3.35
CA GLU A 32 12.15 27.42 4.29
C GLU A 32 13.12 26.24 4.41
N VAL A 33 12.62 25.03 4.21
CA VAL A 33 13.41 23.79 4.29
C VAL A 33 14.21 23.54 3.02
N ILE A 34 13.67 23.86 1.84
CA ILE A 34 14.26 23.48 0.54
C ILE A 34 15.00 24.61 -0.18
N GLY A 35 15.02 25.84 0.36
CA GLY A 35 15.55 27.02 -0.35
C GLY A 35 16.96 26.82 -0.93
N LYS A 36 17.88 26.27 -0.14
CA LYS A 36 19.26 25.99 -0.58
C LYS A 36 19.34 24.93 -1.70
N ASP A 37 18.45 23.95 -1.67
CA ASP A 37 18.43 22.89 -2.68
C ASP A 37 17.87 23.40 -4.02
N LEU A 38 16.95 24.38 -3.97
CA LEU A 38 16.50 25.12 -5.16
C LEU A 38 17.63 25.98 -5.75
N GLU A 39 18.35 26.74 -4.90
CA GLU A 39 19.46 27.58 -5.34
C GLU A 39 20.59 26.77 -6.00
N THR A 40 20.91 25.61 -5.44
CA THR A 40 21.96 24.72 -5.97
C THR A 40 21.48 23.81 -7.11
N LYS A 41 20.20 23.89 -7.49
CA LYS A 41 19.55 22.99 -8.47
C LYS A 41 19.69 21.51 -8.12
N ALA A 42 19.75 21.19 -6.83
CA ALA A 42 19.64 19.83 -6.32
C ALA A 42 18.17 19.36 -6.32
N VAL A 43 17.23 20.31 -6.21
CA VAL A 43 15.78 20.09 -6.32
C VAL A 43 15.20 20.95 -7.44
N LEU A 44 14.28 20.37 -8.21
CA LEU A 44 13.43 21.05 -9.18
C LEU A 44 11.98 20.92 -8.72
N LEU A 45 11.20 22.01 -8.76
CA LEU A 45 9.78 21.93 -8.45
C LEU A 45 9.00 21.34 -9.62
N GLY A 46 8.24 20.28 -9.33
CA GLY A 46 7.26 19.71 -10.23
C GLY A 46 5.89 20.38 -10.11
N GLY A 47 4.86 19.68 -10.57
CA GLY A 47 3.46 20.09 -10.41
C GLY A 47 2.91 19.86 -8.99
N CYS A 48 1.76 20.47 -8.71
CA CYS A 48 1.01 20.21 -7.47
C CYS A 48 0.46 18.77 -7.42
N VAL A 49 0.10 18.21 -8.58
CA VAL A 49 -0.43 16.86 -8.75
C VAL A 49 0.54 16.06 -9.62
N PHE A 50 0.76 14.81 -9.25
CA PHE A 50 1.59 13.86 -9.97
C PHE A 50 0.85 12.54 -10.17
N CYS A 51 1.32 11.72 -11.11
CA CYS A 51 0.79 10.39 -11.37
C CYS A 51 1.92 9.36 -11.41
N GLU A 52 1.58 8.08 -11.63
CA GLU A 52 2.58 7.01 -11.65
C GLU A 52 3.65 7.16 -12.73
N ALA A 53 3.35 7.90 -13.80
CA ALA A 53 4.28 8.17 -14.89
C ALA A 53 5.09 9.46 -14.71
N SER A 54 4.88 10.19 -13.61
CA SER A 54 5.64 11.40 -13.33
C SER A 54 7.11 11.06 -13.05
N PRO A 55 8.07 11.75 -13.68
CA PRO A 55 9.48 11.47 -13.51
C PRO A 55 9.98 11.84 -12.11
N GLN A 56 10.96 11.11 -11.61
CA GLN A 56 11.59 11.40 -10.32
C GLN A 56 12.82 12.30 -10.43
N TRP A 57 13.48 12.27 -11.59
CA TRP A 57 14.78 12.89 -11.82
C TRP A 57 14.73 13.81 -13.03
N HIS A 58 15.47 14.92 -12.95
CA HIS A 58 15.68 15.87 -14.03
C HIS A 58 17.18 16.07 -14.24
N CYS A 59 17.68 15.98 -15.48
CA CYS A 59 19.06 16.35 -15.77
C CYS A 59 19.19 17.84 -16.03
N ASN A 60 19.95 18.55 -15.19
CA ASN A 60 20.20 19.98 -15.36
C ASN A 60 21.00 20.34 -16.62
N SER A 61 21.54 19.35 -17.34
CA SER A 61 22.40 19.55 -18.50
C SER A 61 21.74 19.32 -19.85
N CYS A 62 20.78 18.40 -19.94
CA CYS A 62 20.08 18.06 -21.18
C CYS A 62 18.55 18.11 -21.03
N SER A 63 18.05 18.39 -19.82
CA SER A 63 16.63 18.43 -19.49
C SER A 63 15.87 17.12 -19.69
N TYR A 64 16.57 16.00 -19.85
CA TYR A 64 15.95 14.68 -19.84
C TYR A 64 15.39 14.36 -18.44
N GLU A 65 14.20 13.76 -18.41
CA GLU A 65 13.47 13.41 -17.19
C GLU A 65 13.16 11.91 -17.16
N TRP A 66 13.37 11.25 -16.02
CA TRP A 66 13.21 9.80 -15.91
C TRP A 66 12.99 9.33 -14.46
N GLY A 67 12.80 8.02 -14.30
CA GLY A 67 12.64 7.35 -13.01
C GLY A 67 11.20 7.32 -12.53
N GLU A 68 10.89 6.36 -11.66
CA GLU A 68 9.59 6.23 -11.01
C GLU A 68 9.61 6.93 -9.65
N LEU A 69 8.46 7.47 -9.22
CA LEU A 69 8.38 8.17 -7.95
C LEU A 69 8.62 7.20 -6.78
N LEU A 70 9.52 7.57 -5.88
CA LEU A 70 9.92 6.73 -4.75
C LEU A 70 8.77 6.51 -3.76
N GLU A 71 7.89 7.50 -3.59
CA GLU A 71 6.67 7.36 -2.77
C GLU A 71 5.74 6.26 -3.31
N ILE A 72 5.75 6.03 -4.63
CA ILE A 72 4.94 5.00 -5.27
C ILE A 72 5.51 3.61 -5.01
N GLU A 73 6.82 3.45 -4.84
CA GLU A 73 7.42 2.14 -4.53
C GLU A 73 6.97 1.61 -3.16
N ASP A 74 6.97 2.46 -2.14
CA ASP A 74 6.52 2.11 -0.79
C ASP A 74 5.03 1.79 -0.77
N ILE A 75 4.20 2.63 -1.41
CA ILE A 75 2.76 2.38 -1.57
C ILE A 75 2.51 1.04 -2.29
N ARG A 76 3.26 0.77 -3.38
CA ARG A 76 3.17 -0.50 -4.10
C ARG A 76 3.64 -1.68 -3.24
N ALA A 77 4.68 -1.50 -2.42
CA ALA A 77 5.18 -2.54 -1.53
C ALA A 77 4.15 -2.90 -0.45
N ASP A 78 3.51 -1.91 0.15
CA ASP A 78 2.45 -2.11 1.13
C ASP A 78 1.22 -2.77 0.51
N LYS A 79 0.83 -2.35 -0.71
CA LYS A 79 -0.25 -2.99 -1.46
C LYS A 79 0.06 -4.47 -1.72
N ARG A 80 1.25 -4.79 -2.25
CA ARG A 80 1.70 -6.18 -2.48
C ARG A 80 1.70 -7.00 -1.19
N LYS A 81 2.17 -6.42 -0.08
CA LYS A 81 2.19 -7.09 1.23
C LYS A 81 0.79 -7.38 1.75
N ASN A 82 -0.15 -6.44 1.59
CA ASN A 82 -1.54 -6.63 1.98
C ASN A 82 -2.24 -7.67 1.10
N GLU A 83 -2.03 -7.65 -0.21
CA GLU A 83 -2.55 -8.67 -1.15
C GLU A 83 -2.05 -10.07 -0.77
N LYS A 84 -0.74 -10.22 -0.52
CA LYS A 84 -0.16 -11.48 -0.05
C LYS A 84 -0.76 -11.95 1.27
N ARG A 85 -1.04 -11.02 2.19
CA ARG A 85 -1.72 -11.33 3.47
C ARG A 85 -3.15 -11.82 3.25
N ILE A 86 -3.90 -11.18 2.35
CA ILE A 86 -5.27 -11.59 1.98
C ILE A 86 -5.25 -12.98 1.35
N GLU A 87 -4.33 -13.23 0.42
CA GLU A 87 -4.22 -14.52 -0.27
C GLU A 87 -3.84 -15.65 0.71
N ASN A 88 -2.85 -15.42 1.59
CA ASN A 88 -2.48 -16.40 2.62
C ASN A 88 -3.67 -16.72 3.53
N LYS A 89 -4.41 -15.70 3.99
CA LYS A 89 -5.59 -15.88 4.83
C LYS A 89 -6.69 -16.69 4.11
N LYS A 90 -6.87 -16.46 2.80
CA LYS A 90 -7.81 -17.23 1.97
C LYS A 90 -7.35 -18.67 1.83
N ARG A 91 -6.06 -18.91 1.56
CA ARG A 91 -5.47 -20.25 1.47
C ARG A 91 -5.64 -21.03 2.79
N GLU A 92 -5.38 -20.39 3.92
CA GLU A 92 -5.59 -20.99 5.24
C GLU A 92 -7.07 -21.29 5.51
N ALA A 93 -7.98 -20.41 5.10
CA ALA A 93 -9.41 -20.66 5.21
C ALA A 93 -9.88 -21.84 4.36
N ILE A 94 -9.39 -21.95 3.12
CA ILE A 94 -9.67 -23.09 2.23
C ILE A 94 -9.12 -24.37 2.84
N ALA A 95 -7.88 -24.35 3.35
CA ALA A 95 -7.24 -25.51 3.96
C ALA A 95 -7.99 -26.02 5.21
N ARG A 96 -8.62 -25.12 5.98
CA ARG A 96 -9.48 -25.47 7.12
C ARG A 96 -10.84 -26.05 6.69
N GLY A 97 -11.23 -25.86 5.44
CA GLY A 97 -12.52 -26.28 4.92
C GLY A 97 -13.70 -25.52 5.54
N VAL A 98 -14.89 -26.11 5.42
CA VAL A 98 -16.13 -25.56 5.98
C VAL A 98 -16.32 -26.13 7.38
N MET A 99 -16.55 -25.26 8.36
CA MET A 99 -16.78 -25.66 9.75
C MET A 99 -18.24 -25.41 10.14
N ASP A 100 -18.84 -26.35 10.86
CA ASP A 100 -20.16 -26.15 11.44
C ASP A 100 -20.10 -25.12 12.57
N ALA A 101 -21.04 -24.18 12.59
CA ALA A 101 -21.23 -23.22 13.67
C ALA A 101 -22.71 -23.09 14.03
N TYR A 102 -22.99 -22.97 15.32
CA TYR A 102 -24.36 -23.05 15.84
C TYR A 102 -24.86 -21.68 16.30
N VAL A 103 -26.10 -21.37 15.93
CA VAL A 103 -26.81 -20.18 16.40
C VAL A 103 -27.25 -20.41 17.85
N ASN A 104 -27.00 -19.43 18.73
CA ASN A 104 -27.51 -19.45 20.10
C ASN A 104 -28.91 -18.84 20.20
N GLU A 105 -29.54 -18.94 21.37
CA GLU A 105 -30.89 -18.43 21.66
C GLU A 105 -31.04 -16.93 21.34
N ASN A 106 -29.95 -16.17 21.47
CA ASN A 106 -29.90 -14.75 21.16
C ASN A 106 -29.66 -14.47 19.66
N GLY A 107 -29.64 -15.46 18.78
CA GLY A 107 -29.40 -15.30 17.34
C GLY A 107 -27.95 -14.93 16.97
N ALA A 108 -26.98 -15.17 17.86
CA ALA A 108 -25.56 -15.00 17.59
C ALA A 108 -24.87 -16.33 17.30
N VAL A 109 -23.81 -16.28 16.50
CA VAL A 109 -22.98 -17.42 16.13
C VAL A 109 -21.57 -17.20 16.67
N ARG A 110 -20.97 -18.23 17.24
CA ARG A 110 -19.54 -18.22 17.60
C ARG A 110 -18.74 -18.93 16.52
N CYS A 111 -17.73 -18.26 15.95
CA CYS A 111 -16.82 -18.90 14.99
C CYS A 111 -15.97 -19.97 15.70
N PRO A 112 -15.96 -21.24 15.26
CA PRO A 112 -15.17 -22.30 15.89
C PRO A 112 -13.65 -22.15 15.70
N TYR A 113 -13.21 -21.34 14.73
CA TYR A 113 -11.79 -21.10 14.48
C TYR A 113 -11.24 -19.95 15.31
N CYS A 114 -11.86 -18.76 15.25
CA CYS A 114 -11.34 -17.57 15.92
C CYS A 114 -12.08 -17.23 17.22
N ASN A 115 -13.04 -18.05 17.65
CA ASN A 115 -13.84 -17.91 18.87
C ASN A 115 -14.65 -16.61 19.04
N PHE A 116 -14.68 -15.76 18.01
CA PHE A 116 -15.43 -14.51 18.00
C PHE A 116 -16.92 -14.76 17.78
N SER A 117 -17.76 -14.07 18.56
CA SER A 117 -19.22 -14.13 18.46
C SER A 117 -19.75 -12.98 17.61
N PHE A 118 -20.66 -13.27 16.69
CA PHE A 118 -21.21 -12.28 15.77
C PHE A 118 -22.67 -12.57 15.40
N LYS A 119 -23.38 -11.55 14.92
CA LYS A 119 -24.70 -11.72 14.27
C LYS A 119 -24.49 -12.08 12.81
N ILE A 120 -25.21 -13.09 12.30
CA ILE A 120 -25.07 -13.61 10.92
C ILE A 120 -25.03 -12.49 9.89
N LYS A 121 -26.02 -11.57 9.94
CA LYS A 121 -26.15 -10.43 9.02
C LYS A 121 -24.91 -9.53 8.92
N HIS A 122 -24.11 -9.45 9.99
CA HIS A 122 -22.99 -8.53 10.08
C HIS A 122 -21.63 -9.22 10.00
N GLY A 123 -21.56 -10.49 10.42
CA GLY A 123 -20.30 -11.21 10.53
C GLY A 123 -19.97 -12.12 9.35
N LEU A 124 -20.91 -12.44 8.46
CA LEU A 124 -20.62 -13.23 7.25
C LEU A 124 -20.47 -12.34 6.02
N SER A 125 -19.53 -12.71 5.16
CA SER A 125 -19.47 -12.28 3.75
C SER A 125 -20.39 -13.13 2.89
N ASP A 126 -20.57 -12.74 1.62
CA ASP A 126 -21.51 -13.35 0.68
C ASP A 126 -21.31 -14.87 0.48
N ASN A 127 -20.09 -15.37 0.69
CA ASN A 127 -19.76 -16.80 0.55
C ASN A 127 -19.77 -17.55 1.89
N ASN A 128 -20.55 -17.11 2.87
CA ASN A 128 -20.58 -17.66 4.23
C ASN A 128 -19.21 -17.69 4.94
N ALA A 129 -18.25 -16.86 4.50
CA ALA A 129 -16.98 -16.72 5.19
C ALA A 129 -17.09 -15.66 6.29
N HIS A 130 -16.65 -15.97 7.49
CA HIS A 130 -16.63 -15.04 8.61
C HIS A 130 -15.68 -13.86 8.29
N LYS A 131 -16.18 -12.63 8.29
CA LYS A 131 -15.44 -11.42 7.87
C LYS A 131 -14.11 -11.24 8.62
N SER A 132 -14.09 -11.57 9.91
CA SER A 132 -12.90 -11.37 10.75
C SER A 132 -11.77 -12.34 10.42
N CYS A 133 -12.06 -13.64 10.27
CA CYS A 133 -11.02 -14.67 10.14
C CYS A 133 -11.02 -15.44 8.80
N GLY A 134 -11.97 -15.17 7.92
CA GLY A 134 -12.11 -15.80 6.61
C GLY A 134 -12.64 -17.24 6.63
N THR A 135 -12.87 -17.84 7.80
CA THR A 135 -13.39 -19.22 7.91
C THR A 135 -14.74 -19.36 7.24
N TYR A 136 -14.87 -20.36 6.37
CA TYR A 136 -16.16 -20.76 5.81
C TYR A 136 -16.98 -21.48 6.87
N LEU A 137 -18.21 -21.00 7.09
CA LEU A 137 -19.08 -21.52 8.12
C LEU A 137 -20.35 -22.11 7.52
N ASN A 138 -20.69 -23.31 7.97
CA ASN A 138 -22.00 -23.88 7.78
C ASN A 138 -22.84 -23.57 9.02
N ILE A 139 -23.78 -22.64 8.89
CA ILE A 139 -24.59 -22.18 10.02
C ILE A 139 -25.74 -23.15 10.27
N LYS A 140 -25.76 -23.75 11.46
CA LYS A 140 -26.81 -24.67 11.92
C LYS A 140 -27.61 -24.06 13.06
N GLN A 141 -28.89 -24.39 13.11
CA GLN A 141 -29.70 -24.15 14.30
C GLN A 141 -29.37 -25.22 15.34
N LYS A 142 -29.29 -24.83 16.61
CA LYS A 142 -29.16 -25.80 17.70
C LYS A 142 -30.48 -26.58 17.79
N GLN A 143 -30.41 -27.92 17.77
CA GLN A 143 -31.55 -28.79 18.08
C GLN A 143 -31.95 -28.62 19.55
#